data_AF-A0A1F9IX61-F1
#
_entry.id   AF-A0A1F9IX61-F1
#
_cell.length_a   1.000
_cell.length_b   1.000
_cell.length_c   1.000
_cell.angle_alpha   90.00
_cell.angle_beta   90.00
_cell.angle_gamma   90.00
#
_symmetry.space_group_name_H-M   'P 1'
#
loop_
_entity.id
_entity.type
_entity.pdbx_description
1 polymer ?
#
loop_
_entity_poly.entity_id
_entity_poly.type
_entity_poly.pdbx_seq_one_letter_code
_entity_poly.pdbx_strand_id
1 'polypeptide(L)'
;MLRVERELFESSLRSARSVLELLGQAPHAARQKVMRFRQHNLELFEKLHPHYRDQAQLIAVVKQGRQQLEEQMAQERAEQEQRRPHRWDH
;
A
#
# COMPACT_ATOMS: atom_id res chain seq x y z
N MET A 1 -8.35 11.37 14.70
CA MET A 1 -7.09 10.70 14.36
C MET A 1 -6.55 10.06 15.62
N LEU A 2 -6.52 8.75 15.63
CA LEU A 2 -5.98 7.96 16.71
C LEU A 2 -4.47 8.23 16.81
N ARG A 3 -3.99 8.74 17.95
CA ARG A 3 -2.59 9.10 18.13
C ARG A 3 -1.80 7.91 18.69
N VAL A 4 -1.72 6.84 17.89
CA VAL A 4 -1.05 5.58 18.23
C VAL A 4 0.05 5.29 17.22
N GLU A 5 1.24 4.98 17.71
CA GLU A 5 2.34 4.47 16.89
C GLU A 5 2.46 2.95 17.08
N ARG A 6 2.29 2.21 16.00
CA ARG A 6 2.53 0.75 16.00
C ARG A 6 4.02 0.51 15.89
N GLU A 7 4.61 -0.10 16.92
CA GLU A 7 6.06 -0.27 17.12
C GLU A 7 6.81 -0.75 15.87
N LEU A 8 6.25 -1.70 15.12
CA LEU A 8 6.90 -2.32 13.96
C LEU A 8 6.47 -1.74 12.60
N PHE A 9 5.54 -0.78 12.58
CA PHE A 9 4.95 -0.34 11.32
C PHE A 9 5.95 0.38 10.42
N GLU A 10 6.56 1.47 10.90
CA GLU A 10 7.50 2.26 10.08
C GLU A 10 8.80 1.52 9.74
N SER A 11 9.25 0.59 10.59
CA SER A 11 10.41 -0.26 10.29
C SER A 11 10.07 -1.30 9.22
N SER A 12 8.88 -1.92 9.27
CA SER A 12 8.43 -2.84 8.23
C SER A 12 8.29 -2.17 6.86
N LEU A 13 7.83 -0.93 6.80
CA LEU A 13 7.75 -0.14 5.56
C LEU A 13 9.13 0.14 4.96
N ARG A 14 10.12 0.44 5.82
CA ARG A 14 11.51 0.60 5.38
C ARG A 14 12.07 -0.70 4.81
N SER A 15 11.85 -1.84 5.48
CA SER A 15 12.27 -3.15 4.98
C SER A 15 11.61 -3.50 3.65
N ALA A 16 10.30 -3.25 3.50
CA ALA A 16 9.59 -3.48 2.25
C ALA A 16 10.18 -2.65 1.09
N ARG A 17 10.53 -1.39 1.35
CA ARG A 17 11.21 -0.55 0.35
C ARG A 17 12.53 -1.18 -0.10
N SER A 18 13.38 -1.60 0.84
CA SER A 18 14.67 -2.22 0.53
C SER A 18 14.50 -3.49 -0.29
N VAL A 19 13.51 -4.33 0.04
CA VAL A 19 13.21 -5.54 -0.74
C VAL A 19 12.78 -5.19 -2.16
N LEU A 20 11.91 -4.18 -2.35
CA LEU A 20 11.49 -3.75 -3.68
C LEU A 20 12.67 -3.22 -4.53
N GLU A 21 13.60 -2.49 -3.90
CA GLU A 21 14.83 -2.04 -4.55
C GLU A 21 15.72 -3.22 -4.97
N LEU A 22 15.89 -4.23 -4.09
CA LEU A 22 16.63 -5.46 -4.39
C LEU A 22 16.00 -6.29 -5.52
N LEU A 23 14.67 -6.25 -5.65
CA LEU A 23 13.93 -6.86 -6.75
C LEU A 23 14.00 -6.05 -8.06
N GLY A 24 14.83 -5.01 -8.12
CA GLY A 24 15.12 -4.24 -9.34
C GLY A 24 14.21 -3.03 -9.55
N GLN A 25 13.39 -2.63 -8.58
CA GLN A 25 12.62 -1.39 -8.72
C GLN A 25 13.48 -0.16 -8.44
N ALA A 26 13.29 0.88 -9.24
CA ALA A 26 13.96 2.16 -8.99
C ALA A 26 13.58 2.71 -7.59
N PRO A 27 14.52 3.33 -6.85
CA PRO A 27 14.27 3.79 -5.47
C PRO A 27 13.06 4.71 -5.31
N HIS A 28 12.81 5.59 -6.29
CA HIS A 28 11.66 6.49 -6.28
C HIS A 28 10.33 5.73 -6.43
N ALA A 29 10.29 4.71 -7.29
CA ALA A 29 9.11 3.89 -7.51
C ALA A 29 8.81 3.00 -6.29
N ALA A 30 9.84 2.39 -5.69
CA ALA A 30 9.71 1.62 -4.45
C ALA A 30 9.18 2.50 -3.31
N ARG A 31 9.73 3.72 -3.14
CA ARG A 31 9.24 4.70 -2.17
C ARG A 31 7.77 5.08 -2.38
N GLN A 32 7.37 5.35 -3.63
CA GLN A 32 5.98 5.70 -3.94
C GLN A 32 5.00 4.58 -3.57
N LYS A 33 5.33 3.31 -3.87
CA LYS A 33 4.50 2.15 -3.51
C LYS A 33 4.35 2.02 -1.99
N VAL A 34 5.44 2.15 -1.25
CA VAL A 34 5.43 2.08 0.22
C VAL A 34 4.63 3.23 0.83
N MET A 35 4.75 4.45 0.32
CA MET A 35 3.98 5.59 0.83
C MET A 35 2.47 5.44 0.57
N ARG A 36 2.07 4.88 -0.57
CA ARG A 36 0.67 4.56 -0.86
C ARG A 36 0.12 3.50 0.09
N PHE A 37 0.85 2.39 0.28
CA PHE A 37 0.47 1.36 1.25
C PHE A 37 0.32 1.96 2.65
N ARG A 38 1.27 2.81 3.07
CA ARG A 38 1.22 3.51 4.37
C ARG A 38 -0.05 4.32 4.53
N GLN A 39 -0.37 5.16 3.55
CA GLN A 39 -1.56 6.01 3.57
C GLN A 39 -2.84 5.17 3.72
N HIS A 40 -3.02 4.16 2.86
CA HIS A 40 -4.18 3.28 2.90
C HIS A 40 -4.30 2.52 4.23
N ASN A 41 -3.18 2.05 4.76
CA ASN A 41 -3.18 1.32 6.03
C ASN A 41 -3.59 2.21 7.21
N LEU A 42 -3.18 3.48 7.23
CA LEU A 42 -3.62 4.44 8.25
C LEU A 42 -5.12 4.73 8.13
N GLU A 43 -5.64 4.93 6.91
CA GLU A 43 -7.07 5.14 6.68
C GLU A 43 -7.91 3.94 7.11
N LEU A 44 -7.44 2.73 6.78
CA LEU A 44 -8.09 1.48 7.22
C LEU A 44 -8.06 1.36 8.75
N PHE A 45 -6.93 1.68 9.37
CA PHE A 45 -6.78 1.61 10.82
C PHE A 45 -7.73 2.54 11.57
N GLU A 46 -7.92 3.78 11.09
CA GLU A 46 -8.90 4.72 11.65
C GLU A 46 -10.35 4.18 11.53
N LYS A 47 -10.69 3.51 10.41
CA LYS A 47 -12.01 2.89 10.21
C LYS A 47 -12.26 1.69 11.13
N LEU A 48 -11.20 0.95 11.48
CA LEU A 48 -11.29 -0.23 12.34
C LEU A 48 -11.46 0.13 13.83
N HIS A 49 -10.98 1.31 14.26
CA HIS A 49 -10.95 1.70 15.67
C HIS A 49 -12.31 1.56 16.40
N PRO A 50 -13.46 1.98 15.85
CA PRO A 50 -14.76 1.83 16.51
C PRO A 50 -15.20 0.38 16.70
N HIS A 51 -14.71 -0.55 15.88
CA HIS A 51 -15.14 -1.94 15.83
C HIS A 51 -14.14 -2.91 16.47
N TYR A 52 -13.18 -2.41 17.25
CA TYR A 52 -12.05 -3.22 17.76
C TYR A 52 -12.46 -4.42 18.63
N ARG A 53 -13.70 -4.44 19.15
CA ARG A 53 -14.24 -5.52 19.99
C ARG A 53 -14.95 -6.63 19.19
N ASP A 54 -15.18 -6.45 17.90
CA ASP A 54 -15.81 -7.43 17.03
C ASP A 54 -14.78 -8.02 16.06
N GLN A 55 -14.25 -9.18 16.42
CA GLN A 55 -13.22 -9.85 15.64
C GLN A 55 -13.68 -10.25 14.23
N ALA A 56 -14.94 -10.64 14.06
CA ALA A 56 -15.47 -11.04 12.76
C ALA A 56 -15.56 -9.82 11.83
N GLN A 57 -16.08 -8.71 12.35
CA GLN A 57 -16.14 -7.44 11.63
C GLN A 57 -14.74 -6.91 11.28
N LEU A 58 -13.77 -6.98 12.20
CA LEU A 58 -12.39 -6.59 11.93
C LEU A 58 -11.78 -7.41 10.79
N ILE A 59 -11.94 -8.73 10.80
CA ILE A 59 -11.42 -9.61 9.75
C ILE A 59 -12.06 -9.26 8.39
N ALA A 60 -13.38 -9.04 8.36
CA ALA A 60 -14.08 -8.67 7.13
C ALA A 60 -13.56 -7.35 6.55
N VAL A 61 -13.44 -6.31 7.39
CA VAL A 61 -12.94 -4.99 6.98
C VAL A 61 -11.48 -5.06 6.53
N VAL A 62 -10.63 -5.84 7.20
CA VAL A 62 -9.23 -6.04 6.77
C VAL A 62 -9.15 -6.76 5.43
N LYS A 63 -9.95 -7.81 5.21
CA LYS A 63 -10.00 -8.53 3.92
C LYS A 63 -10.44 -7.60 2.79
N GLN A 64 -11.50 -6.83 3.01
CA GLN A 64 -11.99 -5.85 2.04
C GLN A 64 -10.94 -4.77 1.77
N GLY A 65 -10.31 -4.21 2.82
CA GLY A 65 -9.29 -3.19 2.68
C GLY A 65 -8.07 -3.67 1.89
N ARG A 66 -7.67 -4.93 2.06
CA ARG A 66 -6.61 -5.55 1.26
C ARG A 66 -7.02 -5.65 -0.22
N GLN A 67 -8.21 -6.15 -0.50
CA GLN A 67 -8.71 -6.29 -1.87
C GLN A 67 -8.77 -4.92 -2.59
N GLN A 68 -9.28 -3.89 -1.91
CA GLN A 68 -9.32 -2.53 -2.47
C GLN A 68 -7.93 -2.00 -2.82
N LEU A 69 -6.93 -2.25 -1.96
CA LEU A 69 -5.55 -1.84 -2.24
C LEU A 69 -4.97 -2.60 -3.43
N GLU A 70 -5.20 -3.90 -3.52
CA GLU A 70 -4.75 -4.73 -4.65
C GLU A 70 -5.35 -4.25 -5.98
N GLU A 71 -6.64 -3.96 -6.00
CA GLU A 71 -7.35 -3.41 -7.17
C GLU A 71 -6.80 -2.04 -7.56
N GLN A 72 -6.62 -1.12 -6.61
CA GLN A 72 -6.04 0.20 -6.86
C GLN A 72 -4.61 0.10 -7.42
N MET A 73 -3.76 -0.76 -6.84
CA MET A 73 -2.39 -0.95 -7.33
C MET A 73 -2.36 -1.62 -8.71
N ALA A 74 -3.33 -2.49 -9.03
CA ALA A 74 -3.44 -3.09 -10.36
C ALA A 74 -3.83 -2.04 -11.41
N GLN A 75 -4.81 -1.17 -11.11
CA GLN A 75 -5.21 -0.07 -11.97
C GLN A 75 -4.03 0.89 -12.23
N GLU A 76 -3.30 1.29 -11.19
CA GLU A 76 -2.13 2.17 -11.33
C GLU A 76 -1.01 1.56 -12.21
N ARG A 77 -0.83 0.24 -12.17
CA ARG A 77 0.11 -0.45 -13.08
C ARG A 77 -0.36 -0.38 -14.53
N ALA A 78 -1.64 -0.65 -14.78
CA ALA A 78 -2.22 -0.58 -16.12
C ALA A 78 -2.14 0.85 -16.70
N GLU A 79 -2.42 1.86 -15.89
CA GLU A 79 -2.28 3.27 -16.28
C GLU A 79 -0.82 3.64 -16.58
N GLN A 80 0.14 3.16 -15.78
CA GLN A 80 1.56 3.39 -16.05
C GLN A 80 2.02 2.74 -17.35
N GLU A 81 1.55 1.53 -17.66
CA GLU A 81 1.84 0.84 -18.92
C GLU A 81 1.28 1.60 -20.12
N GLN A 82 0.05 2.11 -20.04
CA GLN A 82 -0.56 2.94 -21.09
C GLN A 82 0.16 4.28 -21.28
N ARG A 83 0.72 4.84 -20.20
CA ARG A 83 1.46 6.11 -20.24
C ARG A 83 2.92 5.96 -20.68
N ARG A 84 3.45 4.74 -20.81
CA ARG A 84 4.79 4.55 -21.38
C ARG A 84 4.74 5.01 -22.84
N PRO A 85 5.42 6.09 -23.22
CA PRO A 85 5.46 6.49 -24.62
C PRO A 85 6.04 5.32 -25.41
N HIS A 86 5.36 4.96 -26.50
CA HIS A 86 5.91 4.08 -27.52
C HIS A 86 7.22 4.75 -28.00
N ARG A 87 8.35 4.32 -27.46
CA ARG A 87 9.66 4.94 -27.70
C ARG A 87 10.08 4.50 -29.11
N TRP A 88 9.57 5.22 -30.10
CA TRP A 88 9.93 5.28 -31.51
C TRP A 88 10.86 4.18 -32.00
N ASP A 89 10.26 3.19 -32.68
CA ASP A 89 10.91 2.48 -33.78
C ASP A 89 11.33 3.50 -34.84
N HIS A 90 12.62 3.80 -34.93
CA HIS A 90 13.31 4.31 -36.11
C HIS A 90 14.81 4.07 -35.99
#